data_AF-A0A528LG37-F1
#
_entry.id   AF-A0A528LG37-F1
#
_cell.length_a   1.000
_cell.length_b   1.000
_cell.length_c   1.000
_cell.angle_alpha   90.00
_cell.angle_beta   90.00
_cell.angle_gamma   90.00
#
_symmetry.space_group_name_H-M   'P 1'
#
loop_
_entity.id
_entity.type
_entity.pdbx_description
1 polymer ?
#
loop_
_entity_poly.entity_id
_entity_poly.type
_entity_poly.pdbx_seq_one_letter_code
_entity_poly.pdbx_strand_id
1 'polypeptide(L)'
;MLPLIALFIAAFAFGTTEFVIAGVLPQVADGLGVSIPTAGYLVSGYAGGIAIGGPLLTLATKTISRKALLVGLAAAFTIGQAACALAPDFASMLLLRIAVAVAHGAYFGVAMVGAVGLVRHDQRGMAVALILSGLT
;
A
#
# COMPACT_ATOMS: atom_id res chain seq x y z
N MET A 1 15.78 -3.72 15.93
CA MET A 1 15.92 -4.32 14.59
C MET A 1 14.66 -5.08 14.16
N LEU A 2 14.15 -6.05 14.93
CA LEU A 2 12.97 -6.85 14.54
C LEU A 2 11.74 -6.02 14.08
N PRO A 3 11.35 -4.91 14.74
CA PRO A 3 10.24 -4.08 14.26
C PRO A 3 10.53 -3.41 12.91
N LEU A 4 11.78 -2.99 12.65
CA LEU A 4 12.16 -2.38 11.37
C LEU A 4 12.16 -3.39 10.23
N ILE A 5 12.58 -4.63 10.50
CA ILE A 5 12.51 -5.73 9.53
C ILE A 5 11.06 -6.02 9.16
N ALA A 6 10.14 -6.03 10.14
CA ALA A 6 8.71 -6.18 9.86
C ALA A 6 8.16 -5.04 9.00
N LEU A 7 8.56 -3.80 9.28
CA LEU A 7 8.18 -2.64 8.45
C LEU A 7 8.76 -2.72 7.03
N PHE A 8 10.00 -3.19 6.87
CA PHE A 8 10.63 -3.45 5.57
C PHE A 8 9.88 -4.52 4.77
N ILE A 9 9.59 -5.68 5.37
CA ILE A 9 8.86 -6.77 4.70
C ILE A 9 7.48 -6.28 4.24
N ALA A 10 6.80 -5.50 5.08
CA ALA A 10 5.54 -4.89 4.69
C ALA A 10 5.73 -3.95 3.51
N ALA A 11 6.66 -2.99 3.60
CA ALA A 11 6.96 -2.04 2.52
C ALA A 11 7.25 -2.76 1.20
N PHE A 12 7.95 -3.90 1.24
CA PHE A 12 8.16 -4.77 0.09
C PHE A 12 6.88 -5.37 -0.47
N ALA A 13 6.01 -5.92 0.37
CA ALA A 13 4.73 -6.48 -0.09
C ALA A 13 3.82 -5.40 -0.72
N PHE A 14 3.76 -4.21 -0.09
CA PHE A 14 3.02 -3.06 -0.57
C PHE A 14 3.58 -2.54 -1.91
N GLY A 15 4.89 -2.31 -1.99
CA GLY A 15 5.56 -1.83 -3.21
C GLY A 15 5.47 -2.84 -4.36
N THR A 16 5.67 -4.13 -4.11
CA THR A 16 5.51 -5.18 -5.12
C THR A 16 4.11 -5.13 -5.74
N THR A 17 3.08 -5.02 -4.90
CA THR A 17 1.69 -4.94 -5.37
C THR A 17 1.42 -3.68 -6.21
N GLU A 18 1.98 -2.55 -5.80
CA GLU A 18 1.80 -1.28 -6.47
C GLU A 18 2.47 -1.27 -7.86
N PHE A 19 3.69 -1.77 -7.95
CA PHE A 19 4.52 -1.63 -9.16
C PHE A 19 4.44 -2.82 -10.12
N VAL A 20 4.15 -4.04 -9.65
CA VAL A 20 4.05 -5.22 -10.54
C VAL A 20 3.02 -5.03 -11.64
N ILE A 21 1.90 -4.34 -11.36
CA ILE A 21 0.84 -4.12 -12.35
C ILE A 21 1.34 -3.39 -13.59
N ALA A 22 2.34 -2.51 -13.48
CA ALA A 22 2.91 -1.83 -14.64
C ALA A 22 3.65 -2.80 -15.57
N GLY A 23 4.29 -3.82 -15.00
CA GLY A 23 4.98 -4.88 -15.76
C GLY A 23 4.05 -5.90 -16.39
N VAL A 24 2.85 -6.08 -15.85
CA VAL A 24 1.84 -7.05 -16.34
C VAL A 24 0.57 -6.38 -16.89
N LEU A 25 0.62 -5.08 -17.21
CA LEU A 25 -0.57 -4.32 -17.59
C LEU A 25 -1.29 -4.88 -18.82
N PRO A 26 -0.60 -5.35 -19.88
CA PRO A 26 -1.27 -5.99 -21.02
C PRO A 26 -2.04 -7.26 -20.63
N GLN A 27 -1.49 -8.09 -19.75
CA GLN A 27 -2.15 -9.32 -19.27
C GLN A 27 -3.37 -8.99 -18.39
N VAL A 28 -3.27 -7.95 -17.56
CA VAL A 28 -4.40 -7.47 -16.77
C VAL A 28 -5.51 -6.91 -17.65
N ALA A 29 -5.16 -6.15 -18.70
CA ALA A 29 -6.12 -5.63 -19.67
C ALA A 29 -6.87 -6.76 -20.39
N ASP A 30 -6.15 -7.77 -20.86
CA ASP A 30 -6.71 -8.96 -21.51
C ASP A 30 -7.63 -9.75 -20.55
N GLY A 31 -7.17 -10.03 -19.32
CA GLY A 31 -7.95 -10.75 -18.32
C GLY A 31 -9.24 -10.04 -17.87
N LEU A 32 -9.30 -8.71 -18.00
CA LEU A 32 -10.50 -7.91 -17.70
C LEU A 32 -11.33 -7.59 -18.95
N GLY A 33 -10.87 -7.97 -20.14
CA GLY A 33 -11.54 -7.67 -21.41
C GLY A 33 -11.59 -6.17 -21.74
N VAL A 34 -10.60 -5.38 -21.33
CA VAL A 34 -10.54 -3.93 -21.57
C VAL A 34 -9.29 -3.53 -22.37
N SER A 35 -9.28 -2.31 -22.91
CA SER A 35 -8.10 -1.78 -23.58
C SER A 35 -6.96 -1.47 -22.58
N ILE A 36 -5.70 -1.51 -23.05
CA ILE A 36 -4.53 -1.13 -22.22
C ILE A 36 -4.67 0.29 -21.64
N PRO A 37 -5.09 1.32 -22.41
CA PRO A 37 -5.37 2.65 -21.85
C PRO A 37 -6.39 2.61 -20.70
N THR A 38 -7.46 1.81 -20.85
CA THR A 38 -8.47 1.64 -19.79
C THR A 38 -7.87 0.96 -18.55
N ALA A 39 -7.08 -0.10 -18.71
CA ALA A 39 -6.38 -0.75 -17.60
C ALA A 39 -5.42 0.21 -16.87
N GLY A 40 -4.87 1.21 -17.56
CA GLY A 40 -4.06 2.28 -16.96
C GLY A 40 -4.76 3.03 -15.82
N TYR A 41 -6.09 3.15 -15.84
CA TYR A 41 -6.84 3.74 -14.73
C TYR A 41 -6.74 2.94 -13.42
N LEU A 42 -6.40 1.65 -13.46
CA LEU A 42 -6.12 0.86 -12.25
C LEU A 42 -4.88 1.37 -11.51
N VAL A 43 -3.93 1.98 -12.23
CA VAL A 43 -2.73 2.60 -11.67
C VAL A 43 -3.08 4.00 -11.15
N SER A 44 -3.73 4.83 -11.97
CA SER A 44 -4.12 6.20 -11.57
C SER A 44 -5.09 6.22 -10.40
N GLY A 45 -6.08 5.32 -10.38
CA GLY A 45 -7.03 5.18 -9.27
C GLY A 45 -6.33 4.76 -7.98
N TYR A 46 -5.40 3.82 -8.06
CA TYR A 46 -4.58 3.41 -6.92
C TYR A 46 -3.76 4.58 -6.37
N ALA A 47 -3.06 5.32 -7.23
CA ALA A 47 -2.31 6.51 -6.85
C ALA A 47 -3.21 7.58 -6.19
N GLY A 48 -4.41 7.81 -6.73
CA GLY A 48 -5.41 8.70 -6.13
C GLY A 48 -5.87 8.24 -4.75
N GLY A 49 -6.07 6.94 -4.56
CA GLY A 49 -6.42 6.33 -3.28
C GLY A 49 -5.34 6.53 -2.21
N ILE A 50 -4.06 6.38 -2.59
CA ILE A 50 -2.93 6.70 -1.69
C ILE A 50 -2.93 8.19 -1.35
N ALA A 51 -2.95 9.05 -2.38
CA ALA A 51 -2.74 10.49 -2.24
C ALA A 51 -3.82 11.16 -1.39
N ILE A 52 -5.08 10.75 -1.54
CA ILE A 52 -6.23 11.35 -0.84
C ILE A 52 -6.61 10.50 0.38
N GLY A 53 -6.81 9.21 0.19
CA GLY A 53 -7.31 8.31 1.22
C GLY A 53 -6.32 8.07 2.35
N GLY A 54 -5.03 7.95 2.04
CA GLY A 54 -3.98 7.71 3.04
C GLY A 54 -3.95 8.77 4.15
N PRO A 55 -3.81 10.07 3.82
CA PRO A 55 -3.86 11.16 4.80
C PRO A 55 -5.18 11.21 5.58
N LEU A 56 -6.33 11.04 4.91
CA LEU A 56 -7.64 11.06 5.54
C LEU A 56 -7.79 9.94 6.58
N LEU A 57 -7.43 8.70 6.20
CA LEU A 57 -7.50 7.55 7.10
C LEU A 57 -6.52 7.69 8.26
N THR A 58 -5.32 8.22 8.01
CA THR A 58 -4.34 8.51 9.07
C THR A 58 -4.89 9.50 10.10
N LEU A 59 -5.55 10.57 9.63
CA LEU A 59 -6.16 11.55 10.53
C LEU A 59 -7.34 10.95 11.31
N ALA A 60 -8.17 10.15 10.64
CA ALA A 60 -9.33 9.50 11.25
C ALA A 60 -8.94 8.46 12.32
N THR A 61 -7.76 7.86 12.22
CA THR A 61 -7.30 6.78 13.10
C THR A 61 -6.27 7.22 14.15
N LYS A 62 -6.10 8.53 14.35
CA LYS A 62 -5.08 9.11 15.26
C LYS A 62 -5.16 8.64 16.72
N THR A 63 -6.32 8.16 17.18
CA THR A 63 -6.55 7.68 18.55
C THR A 63 -6.21 6.19 18.72
N ILE A 64 -5.99 5.45 17.64
CA ILE A 64 -5.68 4.02 17.66
C ILE A 64 -4.19 3.85 17.96
N SER A 65 -3.83 2.86 18.78
CA SER A 65 -2.42 2.54 19.03
C SER A 65 -1.70 2.17 17.72
N ARG A 66 -0.48 2.69 17.51
CA ARG A 66 0.27 2.52 16.25
C ARG A 66 0.42 1.06 15.85
N LYS A 67 0.72 0.19 16.82
CA LYS A 67 0.89 -1.25 16.56
C LYS A 67 -0.42 -1.88 16.06
N ALA A 68 -1.54 -1.60 16.72
CA ALA A 68 -2.84 -2.13 16.30
C ALA A 68 -3.22 -1.60 14.91
N LEU A 69 -2.98 -0.32 14.65
CA LEU A 69 -3.26 0.30 13.35
C LEU A 69 -2.42 -0.32 12.23
N LEU A 70 -1.10 -0.48 12.42
CA LEU A 70 -0.22 -1.10 11.42
C LEU A 70 -0.62 -2.54 11.10
N VAL A 71 -0.94 -3.34 12.13
CA VAL A 71 -1.40 -4.72 11.94
C VAL A 71 -2.75 -4.75 11.22
N GLY A 72 -3.69 -3.89 11.62
CA GLY A 72 -5.01 -3.80 10.98
C GLY A 72 -4.95 -3.37 9.53
N LEU A 73 -4.11 -2.37 9.20
CA LEU A 73 -3.89 -1.91 7.84
C LEU A 73 -3.23 -2.98 6.97
N ALA A 74 -2.22 -3.68 7.49
CA ALA A 74 -1.60 -4.81 6.79
C ALA A 74 -2.62 -5.94 6.52
N ALA A 75 -3.43 -6.30 7.52
CA ALA A 75 -4.46 -7.32 7.36
C ALA A 75 -5.53 -6.90 6.34
N ALA A 76 -6.03 -5.65 6.42
CA ALA A 76 -6.99 -5.09 5.48
C ALA A 76 -6.42 -5.07 4.05
N PHE A 77 -5.15 -4.71 3.89
CA PHE A 77 -4.45 -4.76 2.61
C PHE A 77 -4.39 -6.19 2.07
N THR A 78 -3.96 -7.16 2.86
CA THR A 78 -3.88 -8.57 2.44
C THR A 78 -5.25 -9.12 2.02
N ILE A 79 -6.30 -8.84 2.80
CA ILE A 79 -7.68 -9.27 2.47
C ILE A 79 -8.15 -8.58 1.19
N GLY A 80 -7.91 -7.28 1.05
CA GLY A 80 -8.29 -6.53 -0.14
C GLY A 80 -7.52 -6.95 -1.40
N GLN A 81 -6.29 -7.42 -1.27
CA GLN A 81 -5.53 -8.04 -2.36
C GLN A 81 -6.16 -9.36 -2.81
N ALA A 82 -6.60 -10.19 -1.86
CA ALA A 82 -7.36 -11.40 -2.19
C ALA A 82 -8.69 -11.07 -2.87
N ALA A 83 -9.38 -10.00 -2.43
CA ALA A 83 -10.59 -9.51 -3.10
C ALA A 83 -10.31 -9.02 -4.52
N CYS A 84 -9.22 -8.27 -4.75
CA CYS A 84 -8.80 -7.86 -6.10
C CYS A 84 -8.56 -9.06 -7.01
N ALA A 85 -7.96 -10.13 -6.50
CA ALA A 85 -7.71 -11.36 -7.27
C ALA A 85 -9.00 -12.10 -7.67
N LEU A 86 -10.11 -11.85 -6.97
CA LEU A 86 -11.43 -12.42 -7.23
C LEU A 86 -12.37 -11.44 -7.96
N ALA A 87 -11.88 -10.27 -8.36
CA ALA A 87 -12.70 -9.25 -9.00
C ALA A 87 -13.20 -9.75 -10.37
N PRO A 88 -14.53 -9.75 -10.63
CA PRO A 88 -15.10 -10.29 -11.86
C PRO A 88 -14.97 -9.35 -13.06
N ASP A 89 -14.74 -8.06 -12.84
CA ASP A 89 -14.75 -7.04 -13.89
C ASP A 89 -13.86 -5.84 -13.55
N PHE A 90 -13.64 -4.99 -14.54
CA PHE A 90 -12.79 -3.81 -14.41
C PHE A 90 -13.27 -2.82 -13.34
N ALA A 91 -14.58 -2.58 -13.23
CA ALA A 91 -15.11 -1.59 -12.29
C ALA A 91 -14.97 -2.07 -10.85
N SER A 92 -15.29 -3.35 -10.58
CA SER A 92 -15.07 -3.94 -9.26
C SER A 92 -13.59 -3.99 -8.89
N MET A 93 -12.70 -4.35 -9.83
CA MET A 93 -11.25 -4.31 -9.59
C MET A 93 -10.74 -2.90 -9.30
N LEU A 94 -11.19 -1.89 -10.05
CA LEU A 94 -10.81 -0.49 -9.84
C LEU A 94 -11.22 0.01 -8.46
N LEU A 95 -12.47 -0.24 -8.05
CA LEU A 95 -12.98 0.16 -6.73
C LEU A 95 -12.21 -0.50 -5.59
N LEU A 96 -11.94 -1.81 -5.71
CA LEU A 96 -11.15 -2.55 -4.72
C LEU A 96 -9.73 -2.00 -4.64
N ARG A 97 -9.08 -1.74 -5.78
CA ARG A 97 -7.75 -1.13 -5.82
C ARG A 97 -7.70 0.22 -5.14
N ILE A 98 -8.70 1.09 -5.40
CA ILE A 98 -8.81 2.39 -4.72
C ILE A 98 -8.97 2.20 -3.21
N ALA A 99 -9.84 1.28 -2.78
CA ALA A 99 -10.07 1.02 -1.35
C ALA A 99 -8.80 0.50 -0.65
N VAL A 100 -8.08 -0.43 -1.27
CA VAL A 100 -6.83 -0.99 -0.75
C VAL A 100 -5.70 0.04 -0.72
N ALA A 101 -5.65 0.93 -1.72
CA ALA A 101 -4.70 2.02 -1.78
C ALA A 101 -4.80 2.99 -0.59
N VAL A 102 -6.00 3.18 -0.03
CA VAL A 102 -6.19 3.97 1.20
C VAL A 102 -5.40 3.35 2.36
N ALA A 103 -5.52 2.03 2.55
CA ALA A 103 -4.81 1.33 3.60
C ALA A 103 -3.29 1.37 3.38
N HIS A 104 -2.85 1.24 2.13
CA HIS A 104 -1.45 1.41 1.74
C HIS A 104 -0.93 2.80 2.14
N GLY A 105 -1.56 3.88 1.68
CA GLY A 105 -1.10 5.24 1.98
C GLY A 105 -1.04 5.54 3.48
N ALA A 106 -2.05 5.10 4.23
CA ALA A 106 -2.06 5.27 5.69
C ALA A 106 -0.96 4.46 6.39
N TYR A 107 -0.71 3.23 5.92
CA TYR A 107 0.33 2.36 6.48
C TYR A 107 1.69 3.04 6.39
N PHE A 108 2.06 3.58 5.23
CA PHE A 108 3.36 4.23 5.04
C PHE A 108 3.54 5.46 5.92
N GLY A 109 2.51 6.32 6.03
CA GLY A 109 2.58 7.49 6.91
C GLY A 109 2.84 7.09 8.38
N VAL A 110 2.08 6.12 8.90
CA VAL A 110 2.21 5.63 10.27
C VAL A 110 3.53 4.86 10.49
N ALA A 111 3.94 4.04 9.52
CA ALA A 111 5.15 3.23 9.58
C ALA A 111 6.40 4.12 9.64
N MET A 112 6.48 5.17 8.82
CA MET A 112 7.64 6.08 8.82
C MET A 112 7.80 6.80 10.15
N VAL A 113 6.71 7.34 10.71
CA VAL A 113 6.72 7.99 12.03
C VAL A 113 7.05 6.98 13.14
N GLY A 114 6.52 5.75 13.03
CA GLY A 114 6.84 4.66 13.95
C GLY A 114 8.33 4.30 13.92
N ALA A 115 8.90 4.17 12.73
CA ALA A 115 10.30 3.77 12.51
C ALA A 115 11.31 4.74 13.10
N VAL A 116 11.12 6.04 12.91
CA VAL A 116 12.00 7.07 13.48
C VAL A 116 11.91 7.16 15.01
N GLY A 117 10.83 6.65 15.61
CA GLY A 117 10.67 6.51 17.06
C GLY A 117 11.27 5.22 17.64
N LEU A 118 11.66 4.26 16.79
CA LEU A 118 12.26 2.98 17.19
C LEU A 118 13.80 3.00 17.22
N VAL A 119 14.40 4.10 16.78
CA VAL A 119 15.87 4.26 16.64
C VAL A 119 16.36 5.54 17.31
N ARG A 120 17.68 5.61 17.53
CA ARG A 120 18.33 6.83 18.01
C ARG A 120 18.26 7.96 16.97
N HIS A 121 18.37 9.20 17.41
CA HIS A 121 18.22 10.39 16.55
C HIS A 121 19.15 10.38 15.33
N ASP A 122 20.40 9.98 15.52
CA ASP A 122 21.45 9.84 14.51
C ASP A 122 21.20 8.71 13.49
N GLN A 123 20.24 7.82 13.78
CA GLN A 123 19.91 6.65 12.97
C GLN A 123 18.55 6.78 12.24
N ARG A 124 17.85 7.91 12.38
CA ARG A 124 16.52 8.10 11.77
C ARG A 124 16.56 8.01 10.24
N GLY A 125 17.59 8.59 9.62
CA GLY A 125 17.80 8.48 8.17
C GLY A 125 17.97 7.03 7.71
N MET A 126 18.75 6.23 8.46
CA MET A 126 18.93 4.81 8.20
C MET A 126 17.61 4.03 8.34
N ALA A 127 16.80 4.33 9.35
CA ALA A 127 15.51 3.65 9.54
C ALA A 127 14.53 3.92 8.38
N VAL A 128 14.47 5.18 7.91
CA VAL A 128 13.66 5.54 6.74
C VAL A 128 14.21 4.87 5.48
N ALA A 129 15.52 4.92 5.26
CA ALA A 129 16.17 4.28 4.12
C ALA A 129 15.92 2.77 4.08
N LEU A 130 16.01 2.09 5.23
CA LEU A 130 15.75 0.66 5.35
C LEU A 130 14.31 0.31 4.98
N ILE A 131 13.31 1.11 5.35
CA ILE A 131 11.92 0.84 4.96
C ILE A 131 11.73 1.12 3.47
N LEU A 132 12.26 2.25 2.99
CA LEU A 132 12.15 2.62 1.58
C LEU A 132 12.87 1.64 0.64
N SER A 133 13.96 1.02 1.07
CA SER A 133 14.61 -0.05 0.30
C SER A 133 13.74 -1.29 0.12
N GLY A 134 12.62 -1.39 0.84
CA GLY A 134 11.61 -2.43 0.57
C GLY A 134 10.80 -2.14 -0.70
N LEU A 135 10.64 -0.89 -1.13
CA LEU A 135 9.78 -0.53 -2.28
C LEU A 135 10.38 -0.84 -3.65
N THR A 136 11.68 -1.15 -3.74
CA THR A 136 12.46 -1.30 -5.00
C THR A 136 13.35 -2.52 -4.97
#